data_AF-Q0U8E0-F1
#
_entry.id   AF-Q0U8E0-F1
#
_cell.length_a   1.000
_cell.length_b   1.000
_cell.length_c   1.000
_cell.angle_alpha   90.00
_cell.angle_beta   90.00
_cell.angle_gamma   90.00
#
_symmetry.space_group_name_H-M   'P 1'
#
loop_
_entity.id
_entity.type
_entity.pdbx_description
1 polymer ?
#
loop_
_entity_poly.entity_id
_entity_poly.type
_entity_poly.pdbx_seq_one_letter_code
_entity_poly.pdbx_strand_id
1 'polypeptide(L)'
;MVRQLMRNVPELGRGSLTVHRLRFPSLKMNVPMGVAVSSLSTVTLDPPLISFNVKEPSKTLDAIRAAEGRFRIHFPAGNRGGAAMVDLFTRGNHPDAYNMRIKKLRLLVPGFSSAIKYLETPSKAPQISSDSVRAAMECTLTQEFSVADHVIVVAKVDSMENRAPGSRTILYVDGSYIRPDGTLITIPNDQAADIQSTCGEEERRNYLEQTKSVIKAKPRLLESGKEAIRDLEAMLPMSPGTWGINLEQLIDQCRREAGMPSNLSASLQESSVLSDFYGRLTPSDRSKIVERAKNLVATNSDYLGQNFRIFLQHLSKVSGSSVYAAASPELFGPSKIDIAGEVSKEETRVIISRVIRHMQVDNPTTFRKRVHNDSHETLRLLGIHPCITGFDAEFFFGKLQHIYTTSHSIRENASRVEEMLKPWFDATIGWEDFETRVKSFVQKEPMRAMSWSTRDKLAAMGLSWEAVLDVPSSSDKQPLNGGHVLNTLVAKELKALHGKGPEELSQAIALYLKQEYNFDVDPEAPAIVPLTISRVKSATQKDSGVVRNSKRTGRFQKMLEKKAAAKESNRKGKEEQAKGRRVRMRYNWNGPQRIDWKASTCTTLYTKRFHVCLRAICII
;
A
#
# COMPACT_ATOMS: atom_id res chain seq x y z
N MET A 1 -7.06 23.17 13.60
CA MET A 1 -7.29 24.63 13.51
C MET A 1 -6.34 25.31 12.52
N VAL A 2 -5.03 25.45 12.79
CA VAL A 2 -4.08 26.18 11.89
C VAL A 2 -4.06 25.64 10.46
N ARG A 3 -4.03 24.32 10.26
CA ARG A 3 -4.03 23.71 8.92
C ARG A 3 -5.29 24.03 8.10
N GLN A 4 -6.46 24.13 8.73
CA GLN A 4 -7.71 24.49 8.05
C GLN A 4 -7.71 25.95 7.64
N LEU A 5 -7.18 26.83 8.50
CA LEU A 5 -7.01 28.24 8.16
C LEU A 5 -6.06 28.43 6.97
N MET A 6 -4.91 27.75 6.99
CA MET A 6 -3.93 27.84 5.89
C MET A 6 -4.42 27.26 4.57
N ARG A 7 -5.41 26.34 4.57
CA ARG A 7 -6.01 25.83 3.32
C ARG A 7 -6.81 26.88 2.55
N ASN A 8 -7.30 27.89 3.25
CA ASN A 8 -8.10 28.97 2.67
C ASN A 8 -7.25 30.14 2.18
N VAL A 9 -5.93 30.13 2.43
CA VAL A 9 -5.01 31.15 1.93
C VAL A 9 -4.71 30.82 0.46
N PRO A 10 -5.11 31.65 -0.50
CA PRO A 10 -4.78 31.41 -1.89
C PRO A 10 -3.30 31.64 -2.13
N GLU A 11 -2.59 30.55 -2.40
CA GLU A 11 -1.16 30.60 -2.70
C GLU A 11 -0.97 30.70 -4.22
N LEU A 12 -0.23 31.73 -4.66
CA LEU A 12 0.24 31.84 -6.03
C LEU A 12 0.99 30.57 -6.38
N GLY A 13 0.55 29.93 -7.47
CA GLY A 13 0.64 28.49 -7.68
C GLY A 13 1.95 27.86 -7.28
N ARG A 14 1.84 26.65 -6.72
CA ARG A 14 2.94 25.70 -6.53
C ARG A 14 4.01 25.88 -7.63
N GLY A 15 5.04 26.68 -7.37
CA GLY A 15 6.17 26.84 -8.27
C GLY A 15 6.81 25.47 -8.39
N SER A 16 7.03 25.00 -9.62
CA SER A 16 7.82 23.78 -9.81
C SER A 16 9.28 24.18 -9.75
N LEU A 17 9.91 23.96 -8.61
CA LEU A 17 11.32 24.21 -8.42
C LEU A 17 12.10 23.03 -9.01
N THR A 18 12.93 23.31 -10.01
CA THR A 18 13.80 22.33 -10.68
C THR A 18 15.23 22.67 -10.33
N VAL A 19 15.98 21.68 -9.89
CA VAL A 19 17.33 21.91 -9.38
C VAL A 19 18.31 21.09 -10.18
N HIS A 20 19.42 21.75 -10.52
CA HIS A 20 20.58 21.07 -11.04
C HIS A 20 21.12 20.10 -9.98
N ARG A 21 21.35 18.82 -10.33
CA ARG A 21 22.40 18.09 -9.62
C ARG A 21 23.26 17.29 -10.57
N LEU A 22 24.56 17.55 -10.43
CA LEU A 22 25.68 16.73 -10.84
C LEU A 22 25.49 15.26 -10.44
N ARG A 23 25.65 14.38 -11.45
CA ARG A 23 25.97 12.95 -11.40
C ARG A 23 25.33 12.17 -10.24
N PHE A 24 24.18 11.55 -10.52
CA PHE A 24 23.77 10.37 -9.76
C PHE A 24 24.86 9.27 -9.94
N PRO A 25 25.41 8.68 -8.87
CA PRO A 25 26.53 7.73 -8.97
C PRO A 25 26.26 6.54 -9.90
N SER A 26 25.00 6.10 -9.98
CA SER A 26 24.58 4.97 -10.81
C SER A 26 24.20 5.35 -12.25
N LEU A 27 23.79 6.59 -12.52
CA LEU A 27 23.19 6.96 -13.81
C LEU A 27 24.10 7.83 -14.70
N LYS A 28 25.24 8.35 -14.21
CA LYS A 28 26.16 9.25 -14.97
C LYS A 28 25.46 10.39 -15.74
N MET A 29 24.21 10.72 -15.40
CA MET A 29 23.33 11.62 -16.14
C MET A 29 22.66 12.61 -15.20
N ASN A 30 22.29 13.78 -15.74
CA ASN A 30 21.50 14.77 -15.05
C ASN A 30 20.04 14.29 -14.97
N VAL A 31 19.43 14.37 -13.79
CA VAL A 31 18.03 13.95 -13.56
C VAL A 31 17.15 15.16 -13.27
N PRO A 32 15.86 15.15 -13.66
CA PRO A 32 14.93 16.24 -13.38
C PRO A 32 14.47 16.22 -11.91
N MET A 33 15.41 16.50 -11.02
CA MET A 33 15.18 16.65 -9.59
C MET A 33 14.48 17.98 -9.33
N GLY A 34 13.50 17.96 -8.44
CA GLY A 34 12.73 19.14 -8.13
C GLY A 34 11.67 18.87 -7.08
N VAL A 35 10.97 19.93 -6.69
CA VAL A 35 9.85 19.88 -5.76
C VAL A 35 8.85 20.98 -6.11
N ALA A 36 7.56 20.70 -5.93
CA ALA A 36 6.53 21.71 -6.02
C ALA A 36 6.46 22.50 -4.70
N VAL A 37 6.64 23.82 -4.74
CA VAL A 37 6.61 24.73 -3.56
C VAL A 37 5.50 25.75 -3.70
N SER A 38 4.61 25.86 -2.72
CA SER A 38 3.53 26.86 -2.71
C SER A 38 3.83 28.07 -1.81
N SER A 39 4.90 28.02 -1.03
CA SER A 39 5.34 29.07 -0.10
C SER A 39 6.26 30.13 -0.73
N LEU A 40 6.25 30.26 -2.07
CA LEU A 40 7.12 31.19 -2.78
C LEU A 40 6.66 32.64 -2.58
N SER A 41 7.54 33.49 -2.07
CA SER A 41 7.26 34.90 -1.80
C SER A 41 8.41 35.80 -2.26
N THR A 42 8.09 37.03 -2.68
CA THR A 42 9.09 38.07 -2.94
C THR A 42 9.48 38.73 -1.62
N VAL A 43 10.77 38.86 -1.36
CA VAL A 43 11.32 39.45 -0.12
C VAL A 43 11.74 40.91 -0.33
N THR A 44 12.50 41.18 -1.39
CA THR A 44 12.89 42.55 -1.80
C THR A 44 13.05 42.59 -3.31
N LEU A 45 12.90 43.78 -3.90
CA LEU A 45 13.11 44.01 -5.34
C LEU A 45 14.54 44.45 -5.68
N ASP A 46 15.27 45.02 -4.71
CA ASP A 46 16.66 45.46 -4.90
C ASP A 46 17.53 45.12 -3.67
N PRO A 47 18.48 44.16 -3.78
CA PRO A 47 18.57 43.21 -4.88
C PRO A 47 17.31 42.32 -4.94
N PRO A 48 16.92 41.78 -6.09
CA PRO A 48 15.70 40.96 -6.18
C PRO A 48 15.89 39.65 -5.41
N LEU A 49 15.22 39.52 -4.26
CA LEU A 49 15.26 38.33 -3.42
C LEU A 49 13.87 37.69 -3.33
N ILE A 50 13.87 36.36 -3.31
CA ILE A 50 12.70 35.53 -3.04
C ILE A 50 12.94 34.60 -1.86
N SER A 51 11.87 34.11 -1.26
CA SER A 51 11.92 33.06 -0.25
C SER A 51 10.92 31.96 -0.52
N PHE A 52 11.22 30.74 -0.05
CA PHE A 52 10.27 29.63 -0.01
C PHE A 52 10.69 28.63 1.08
N ASN A 53 9.74 27.82 1.52
CA ASN A 53 9.94 26.84 2.60
C ASN A 53 10.12 25.44 2.00
N VAL A 54 11.11 24.70 2.50
CA VAL A 54 11.37 23.30 2.13
C VAL A 54 11.38 22.44 3.39
N LYS A 55 10.64 21.33 3.38
CA LYS A 55 10.64 20.36 4.48
C LYS A 55 11.95 19.58 4.54
N GLU A 56 12.52 19.37 5.72
CA GLU A 56 13.65 18.47 5.92
C GLU A 56 13.21 17.05 6.36
N PRO A 57 13.93 16.00 5.91
CA PRO A 57 15.05 16.02 4.96
C PRO A 57 14.60 16.22 3.51
N SER A 58 15.38 16.97 2.71
CA SER A 58 15.06 17.25 1.30
C SER A 58 16.24 17.00 0.36
N LYS A 59 16.09 15.98 -0.49
CA LYS A 59 17.03 15.71 -1.60
C LYS A 59 17.15 16.90 -2.56
N THR A 60 16.08 17.68 -2.70
CA THR A 60 16.10 18.88 -3.56
C THR A 60 16.96 19.97 -2.96
N LEU A 61 16.88 20.21 -1.65
CA LEU A 61 17.72 21.20 -0.98
C LEU A 61 19.19 20.77 -1.00
N ASP A 62 19.47 19.49 -0.76
CA ASP A 62 20.82 18.94 -0.89
C ASP A 62 21.39 19.09 -2.31
N ALA A 63 20.52 19.00 -3.33
CA ALA A 63 20.91 19.28 -4.70
C ALA A 63 21.22 20.76 -4.94
N ILE A 64 20.45 21.68 -4.37
CA ILE A 64 20.71 23.13 -4.47
C ILE A 64 22.08 23.43 -3.88
N ARG A 65 22.33 22.95 -2.65
CA ARG A 65 23.61 23.10 -1.95
C ARG A 65 24.77 22.53 -2.78
N ALA A 66 24.58 21.34 -3.35
CA ALA A 66 25.59 20.69 -4.21
C ALA A 66 25.83 21.40 -5.56
N ALA A 67 24.86 22.20 -6.04
CA ALA A 67 24.95 22.99 -7.25
C ALA A 67 25.50 24.42 -7.00
N GLU A 68 26.25 24.61 -5.91
CA GLU A 68 26.75 25.93 -5.45
C GLU A 68 25.61 26.93 -5.26
N GLY A 69 24.46 26.45 -4.78
CA GLY A 69 23.29 27.28 -4.55
C GLY A 69 22.48 27.63 -5.79
N ARG A 70 22.88 27.19 -6.99
CA ARG A 70 22.20 27.55 -8.24
C ARG A 70 21.01 26.63 -8.53
N PHE A 71 19.86 27.22 -8.86
CA PHE A 71 18.65 26.49 -9.23
C PHE A 71 17.71 27.32 -10.09
N ARG A 72 16.67 26.67 -10.63
CA ARG A 72 15.68 27.30 -11.50
C ARG A 72 14.26 27.08 -10.99
N ILE A 73 13.48 28.16 -10.92
CA ILE A 73 12.06 28.10 -10.58
C ILE A 73 11.24 28.17 -11.87
N HIS A 74 10.29 27.26 -12.05
CA HIS A 74 9.32 27.31 -13.13
C HIS A 74 7.94 27.70 -12.58
N PHE A 75 7.35 28.74 -13.16
CA PHE A 75 5.98 29.16 -12.86
C PHE A 75 5.01 28.38 -13.77
N PRO A 76 4.13 27.55 -13.21
CA PRO A 76 3.15 26.79 -13.98
C PRO A 76 2.12 27.69 -14.67
N ALA A 77 1.87 27.43 -15.95
CA ALA A 77 0.80 28.07 -16.71
C ALA A 77 -0.59 27.62 -16.24
N GLY A 78 -1.57 28.50 -16.33
CA GLY A 78 -2.98 28.43 -15.90
C GLY A 78 -3.83 27.41 -16.65
N ASN A 79 -3.23 26.32 -17.10
CA ASN A 79 -3.82 25.29 -17.93
C ASN A 79 -3.59 23.91 -17.32
N ARG A 80 -4.22 22.89 -17.92
CA ARG A 80 -4.08 21.50 -17.47
C ARG A 80 -2.64 21.00 -17.53
N GLY A 81 -1.85 21.50 -18.47
CA GLY A 81 -0.42 21.17 -18.58
C GLY A 81 0.39 21.63 -17.37
N GLY A 82 0.18 22.88 -16.91
CA GLY A 82 0.85 23.43 -15.73
C GLY A 82 0.45 22.70 -14.45
N ALA A 83 -0.83 22.39 -14.29
CA ALA A 83 -1.31 21.60 -13.16
C ALA A 83 -0.70 20.18 -13.15
N ALA A 84 -0.70 19.48 -14.29
CA ALA A 84 -0.08 18.16 -14.44
C ALA A 84 1.43 18.18 -14.21
N MET A 85 2.12 19.24 -14.65
CA MET A 85 3.55 19.45 -14.37
C MET A 85 3.79 19.51 -12.87
N VAL A 86 3.04 20.35 -12.15
CA VAL A 86 3.17 20.47 -10.69
C VAL A 86 2.92 19.14 -9.99
N ASP A 87 1.89 18.40 -10.37
CA ASP A 87 1.59 17.07 -9.82
C ASP A 87 2.79 16.11 -9.94
N LEU A 88 3.50 16.11 -11.06
CA LEU A 88 4.69 15.26 -11.22
C LEU A 88 5.84 15.64 -10.27
N PHE A 89 5.90 16.89 -9.82
CA PHE A 89 6.88 17.36 -8.84
C PHE A 89 6.41 17.21 -7.37
N THR A 90 5.17 16.79 -7.11
CA THR A 90 4.71 16.42 -5.75
C THR A 90 5.04 14.97 -5.38
N ARG A 91 5.24 14.09 -6.38
CA ARG A 91 5.47 12.63 -6.21
C ARG A 91 6.84 12.25 -5.61
N GLY A 92 7.62 13.21 -5.12
CA GLY A 92 8.92 12.97 -4.49
C GLY A 92 10.08 12.76 -5.48
N ASN A 93 11.25 12.39 -4.96
CA ASN A 93 12.51 12.30 -5.72
C ASN A 93 13.09 10.88 -5.66
N HIS A 94 12.57 10.02 -6.54
CA HIS A 94 12.97 8.62 -6.74
C HIS A 94 12.99 8.26 -8.24
N PRO A 95 13.63 7.14 -8.65
CA PRO A 95 13.83 6.80 -10.06
C PRO A 95 12.56 6.82 -10.92
N ASP A 96 11.45 6.25 -10.44
CA ASP A 96 10.20 6.23 -11.20
C ASP A 96 9.62 7.64 -11.42
N ALA A 97 9.75 8.53 -10.44
CA ALA A 97 9.33 9.92 -10.60
C ALA A 97 10.14 10.63 -11.69
N TYR A 98 11.45 10.35 -11.79
CA TYR A 98 12.29 10.90 -12.86
C TYR A 98 11.86 10.35 -14.22
N ASN A 99 11.63 9.04 -14.33
CA ASN A 99 11.14 8.42 -15.57
C ASN A 99 9.79 8.98 -16.00
N MET A 100 8.86 9.16 -15.04
CA MET A 100 7.56 9.79 -15.30
C MET A 100 7.72 11.23 -15.80
N ARG A 101 8.59 12.03 -15.18
CA ARG A 101 8.87 13.41 -15.62
C ARG A 101 9.46 13.43 -17.02
N ILE A 102 10.45 12.59 -17.31
CA ILE A 102 11.08 12.47 -18.65
C ILE A 102 10.05 12.07 -19.71
N LYS A 103 9.15 11.14 -19.37
CA LYS A 103 8.13 10.65 -20.31
C LYS A 103 7.00 11.66 -20.54
N LYS A 104 6.53 12.34 -19.49
CA LYS A 104 5.33 13.18 -19.53
C LYS A 104 5.64 14.67 -19.78
N LEU A 105 6.85 15.13 -19.49
CA LEU A 105 7.26 16.52 -19.68
C LEU A 105 8.28 16.62 -20.81
N ARG A 106 8.18 17.68 -21.61
CA ARG A 106 9.22 18.06 -22.55
C ARG A 106 10.36 18.70 -21.78
N LEU A 107 11.31 17.88 -21.33
CA LEU A 107 12.46 18.32 -20.53
C LEU A 107 13.69 18.50 -21.41
N LEU A 108 14.33 19.65 -21.26
CA LEU A 108 15.67 19.91 -21.75
C LEU A 108 16.61 19.72 -20.57
N VAL A 109 17.32 18.60 -20.59
CA VAL A 109 18.33 18.27 -19.58
C VAL A 109 19.71 18.56 -20.20
N PRO A 110 20.46 19.55 -19.69
CA PRO A 110 21.81 19.84 -20.19
C PRO A 110 22.67 18.57 -20.16
N GLY A 111 23.37 18.27 -21.26
CA GLY A 111 24.23 17.08 -21.40
C GLY A 111 23.55 15.78 -21.87
N PHE A 112 22.24 15.78 -22.18
CA PHE A 112 21.52 14.59 -22.65
C PHE A 112 21.39 14.49 -24.19
N SER A 113 21.44 15.60 -24.94
CA SER A 113 21.28 15.61 -26.40
C SER A 113 22.31 16.51 -27.07
N SER A 114 23.06 15.96 -28.02
CA SER A 114 24.00 16.67 -28.90
C SER A 114 23.31 17.48 -30.00
N ALA A 115 22.01 17.29 -30.19
CA ALA A 115 21.31 17.75 -31.39
C ALA A 115 20.74 19.17 -31.29
N ILE A 116 20.82 19.85 -30.15
CA ILE A 116 20.24 21.20 -30.03
C ILE A 116 21.12 22.18 -29.24
N LYS A 117 21.72 23.13 -29.97
CA LYS A 117 22.42 24.33 -29.46
C LYS A 117 21.43 25.33 -28.81
N TYR A 118 20.68 24.93 -27.79
CA TYR A 118 19.90 25.88 -27.00
C TYR A 118 20.68 26.40 -25.80
N LEU A 119 20.36 27.62 -25.38
CA LEU A 119 21.07 28.44 -24.38
C LEU A 119 21.39 27.63 -23.12
N GLU A 120 22.68 27.38 -22.88
CA GLU A 120 23.16 26.99 -21.56
C GLU A 120 22.77 28.10 -20.58
N THR A 121 21.85 27.81 -19.67
CA THR A 121 21.51 28.76 -18.62
C THR A 121 22.57 28.70 -17.50
N PRO A 122 22.81 29.80 -16.77
CA PRO A 122 23.84 29.85 -15.74
C PRO A 122 23.75 28.74 -14.69
N SER A 123 22.54 28.30 -14.32
CA SER A 123 22.36 27.21 -13.33
C SER A 123 22.60 25.81 -13.89
N LYS A 124 22.58 25.63 -15.21
CA LYS A 124 22.54 24.31 -15.88
C LYS A 124 21.39 23.42 -15.37
N ALA A 125 20.35 23.99 -14.76
CA ALA A 125 19.21 23.24 -14.26
C ALA A 125 18.35 22.70 -15.43
N PRO A 126 17.68 21.54 -15.26
CA PRO A 126 16.73 21.04 -16.25
C PRO A 126 15.64 22.08 -16.55
N GLN A 127 15.40 22.35 -17.84
CA GLN A 127 14.37 23.29 -18.28
C GLN A 127 13.15 22.54 -18.80
N ILE A 128 11.95 23.06 -18.50
CA ILE A 128 10.70 22.45 -18.97
C ILE A 128 10.20 23.23 -20.19
N SER A 129 10.42 22.72 -21.39
CA SER A 129 10.16 23.39 -22.68
C SER A 129 8.75 23.12 -23.22
N SER A 130 7.73 23.36 -22.40
CA SER A 130 6.33 23.16 -22.77
C SER A 130 5.47 24.38 -22.42
N ASP A 131 4.33 24.51 -23.07
CA ASP A 131 3.28 25.53 -22.77
C ASP A 131 2.67 25.40 -21.36
N SER A 132 3.11 24.39 -20.60
CA SER A 132 2.85 24.21 -19.16
C SER A 132 3.62 25.20 -18.28
N VAL A 133 4.60 25.95 -18.82
CA VAL A 133 5.39 26.94 -18.09
C VAL A 133 5.07 28.35 -18.57
N ARG A 134 4.64 29.21 -17.65
CA ARG A 134 4.34 30.63 -17.89
C ARG A 134 5.59 31.49 -17.91
N ALA A 135 6.47 31.26 -16.95
CA ALA A 135 7.69 32.00 -16.73
C ALA A 135 8.69 31.11 -15.99
N ALA A 136 9.95 31.50 -15.97
CA ALA A 136 10.96 30.84 -15.17
C ALA A 136 11.99 31.85 -14.65
N MET A 137 12.64 31.51 -13.54
CA MET A 137 13.68 32.33 -12.93
C MET A 137 14.92 31.49 -12.65
N GLU A 138 16.08 32.07 -12.95
CA GLU A 138 17.37 31.57 -12.46
C GLU A 138 17.68 32.22 -11.13
N CYS A 139 18.04 31.41 -10.14
CA CYS A 139 18.25 31.85 -8.78
C CYS A 139 19.53 31.29 -8.19
N THR A 140 20.13 32.06 -7.29
CA THR A 140 21.27 31.65 -6.46
C THR A 140 20.90 31.77 -4.98
N LEU A 141 21.03 30.68 -4.24
CA LEU A 141 20.83 30.60 -2.79
C LEU A 141 21.75 31.60 -2.07
N THR A 142 21.17 32.43 -1.20
CA THR A 142 21.92 33.40 -0.39
C THR A 142 21.92 33.04 1.08
N GLN A 143 20.77 32.63 1.63
CA GLN A 143 20.62 32.35 3.06
C GLN A 143 19.65 31.17 3.29
N GLU A 144 19.88 30.45 4.38
CA GLU A 144 19.01 29.38 4.86
C GLU A 144 18.69 29.62 6.33
N PHE A 145 17.42 29.48 6.71
CA PHE A 145 16.98 29.58 8.10
C PHE A 145 16.22 28.31 8.49
N SER A 146 16.77 27.53 9.41
CA SER A 146 16.08 26.36 9.96
C SER A 146 14.94 26.80 10.88
N VAL A 147 13.73 26.33 10.59
CA VAL A 147 12.51 26.59 11.36
C VAL A 147 11.79 25.25 11.58
N ALA A 148 11.99 24.67 12.76
CA ALA A 148 11.48 23.36 13.13
C ALA A 148 11.87 22.26 12.12
N ASP A 149 10.91 21.66 11.42
CA ASP A 149 11.11 20.62 10.41
C ASP A 149 11.22 21.18 8.97
N HIS A 150 11.36 22.50 8.82
CA HIS A 150 11.50 23.18 7.54
C HIS A 150 12.74 24.08 7.52
N VAL A 151 13.20 24.39 6.31
CA VAL A 151 14.20 25.43 6.05
C VAL A 151 13.55 26.50 5.17
N ILE A 152 13.62 27.75 5.62
CA ILE A 152 13.31 28.91 4.79
C ILE A 152 14.54 29.20 3.94
N VAL A 153 14.38 29.03 2.64
CA VAL A 153 15.40 29.29 1.64
C VAL A 153 15.21 30.71 1.13
N VAL A 154 16.24 31.55 1.21
CA VAL A 154 16.27 32.88 0.59
C VAL A 154 17.26 32.85 -0.57
N ALA A 155 16.84 33.34 -1.73
CA ALA A 155 17.65 33.31 -2.94
C ALA A 155 17.55 34.61 -3.73
N LYS A 156 18.66 34.99 -4.36
CA LYS A 156 18.73 36.09 -5.30
C LYS A 156 18.25 35.64 -6.67
N VAL A 157 17.47 36.48 -7.33
CA VAL A 157 17.04 36.27 -8.72
C VAL A 157 18.11 36.83 -9.65
N ASP A 158 18.72 35.97 -10.45
CA ASP A 158 19.79 36.34 -11.38
C ASP A 158 19.25 36.73 -12.75
N SER A 159 18.22 36.03 -13.22
CA SER A 159 17.50 36.37 -14.46
C SER A 159 16.08 35.79 -14.46
N MET A 160 15.20 36.38 -15.28
CA MET A 160 13.82 35.94 -15.44
C MET A 160 13.48 35.79 -16.93
N GLU A 161 12.77 34.72 -17.26
CA GLU A 161 12.28 34.42 -18.59
C GLU A 161 10.74 34.40 -18.59
N ASN A 162 10.13 35.12 -19.53
CA ASN A 162 8.70 35.14 -19.73
C ASN A 162 8.35 34.38 -21.03
N ARG A 163 7.73 33.21 -20.92
CA ARG A 163 7.45 32.32 -22.06
C ARG A 163 6.08 32.54 -22.70
N ALA A 164 5.09 32.90 -21.89
CA ALA A 164 3.71 33.02 -22.35
C ALA A 164 3.07 34.31 -21.82
N PRO A 165 3.39 35.48 -22.39
CA PRO A 165 3.03 36.79 -21.82
C PRO A 165 1.54 37.02 -21.54
N GLY A 166 0.62 36.31 -22.20
CA GLY A 166 -0.83 36.39 -21.95
C GLY A 166 -1.42 35.28 -21.06
N SER A 167 -0.66 34.25 -20.70
CA SER A 167 -1.14 33.15 -19.86
C SER A 167 -1.14 33.58 -18.39
N ARG A 168 -2.11 33.12 -17.59
CA ARG A 168 -2.10 33.32 -16.13
C ARG A 168 -1.34 32.17 -15.46
N THR A 169 -0.88 32.35 -14.22
CA THR A 169 -0.34 31.24 -13.41
C THR A 169 -1.49 30.51 -12.70
N ILE A 170 -1.35 29.20 -12.45
CA ILE A 170 -2.32 28.48 -11.59
C ILE A 170 -2.25 28.97 -10.15
N LEU A 171 -3.32 28.79 -9.38
CA LEU A 171 -3.35 28.94 -7.93
C LEU A 171 -3.63 27.59 -7.29
N TYR A 172 -3.24 27.43 -6.02
CA TYR A 172 -3.55 26.23 -5.25
C TYR A 172 -4.33 26.61 -4.00
N VAL A 173 -5.57 26.14 -3.89
CA VAL A 173 -6.50 26.48 -2.79
C VAL A 173 -7.26 25.22 -2.39
N ASP A 174 -7.33 24.95 -1.10
CA ASP A 174 -8.05 23.81 -0.51
C ASP A 174 -7.89 22.47 -1.27
N GLY A 175 -6.64 22.07 -1.54
CA GLY A 175 -6.37 20.79 -2.21
C GLY A 175 -6.51 20.82 -3.73
N SER A 176 -6.96 21.93 -4.31
CA SER A 176 -7.34 22.03 -5.71
C SER A 176 -6.50 23.04 -6.49
N TYR A 177 -6.31 22.78 -7.78
CA TYR A 177 -5.72 23.74 -8.71
C TYR A 177 -6.83 24.60 -9.31
N ILE A 178 -6.70 25.91 -9.20
CA ILE A 178 -7.66 26.85 -9.78
C ILE A 178 -6.96 27.87 -10.66
N ARG A 179 -7.69 28.46 -11.60
CA ARG A 179 -7.25 29.66 -12.32
C ARG A 179 -7.51 30.90 -11.46
N PRO A 180 -6.86 32.04 -11.74
CA PRO A 180 -7.17 33.28 -11.03
C PRO A 180 -8.60 33.81 -11.21
N ASP A 181 -9.35 33.29 -12.19
CA ASP A 181 -10.78 33.56 -12.36
C ASP A 181 -11.68 32.65 -11.51
N GLY A 182 -11.10 31.76 -10.68
CA GLY A 182 -11.82 30.79 -9.85
C GLY A 182 -12.11 29.45 -10.53
N THR A 183 -11.82 29.30 -11.82
CA THR A 183 -12.13 28.05 -12.54
C THR A 183 -11.25 26.89 -12.05
N LEU A 184 -11.87 25.77 -11.67
CA LEU A 184 -11.17 24.54 -11.28
C LEU A 184 -10.42 23.92 -12.47
N ILE A 185 -9.17 23.50 -12.24
CA ILE A 185 -8.35 22.78 -13.21
C ILE A 185 -8.28 21.32 -12.78
N THR A 186 -9.01 20.46 -13.49
CA THR A 186 -9.00 19.01 -13.24
C THR A 186 -7.79 18.35 -13.90
N ILE A 187 -7.01 17.63 -13.09
CA ILE A 187 -5.98 16.70 -13.57
C ILE A 187 -6.62 15.30 -13.55
N PRO A 188 -6.63 14.56 -14.67
CA PRO A 188 -7.01 13.15 -14.63
C PRO A 188 -5.97 12.43 -13.79
N ASN A 189 -6.40 11.93 -12.64
CA ASN A 189 -5.51 11.39 -11.63
C ASN A 189 -5.19 9.92 -11.97
N ASP A 190 -3.91 9.56 -12.09
CA ASP A 190 -3.46 8.15 -12.11
C ASP A 190 -3.48 7.52 -10.69
N GLN A 191 -3.85 8.29 -9.65
CA GLN A 191 -3.82 7.92 -8.23
C GLN A 191 -5.20 7.81 -7.58
N ALA A 192 -6.20 7.32 -8.31
CA ALA A 192 -7.56 7.16 -7.79
C ALA A 192 -7.73 6.02 -6.75
N ALA A 193 -6.64 5.43 -6.26
CA ALA A 193 -6.67 4.30 -5.33
C ALA A 193 -6.74 4.68 -3.84
N ASP A 194 -6.55 5.95 -3.47
CA ASP A 194 -6.46 6.37 -2.05
C ASP A 194 -7.70 7.13 -1.53
N ILE A 195 -8.77 7.20 -2.33
CA ILE A 195 -10.07 7.76 -1.91
C ILE A 195 -11.05 6.59 -1.71
N GLN A 196 -10.79 5.76 -0.71
CA GLN A 196 -11.80 4.85 -0.17
C GLN A 196 -12.01 5.08 1.33
N SER A 197 -11.81 6.32 1.77
CA SER A 197 -12.46 6.82 2.98
C SER A 197 -13.90 7.15 2.59
N THR A 198 -14.83 6.32 3.07
CA THR A 198 -16.29 6.42 2.98
C THR A 198 -16.82 7.63 2.20
N CYS A 199 -16.89 7.53 0.87
CA CYS A 199 -17.68 8.49 0.12
C CYS A 199 -19.14 8.34 0.53
N GLY A 200 -19.72 9.42 1.03
CA GLY A 200 -21.11 9.48 1.39
C GLY A 200 -22.01 9.35 0.17
N GLU A 201 -23.29 9.21 0.44
CA GLU A 201 -24.33 9.08 -0.59
C GLU A 201 -24.43 10.36 -1.46
N GLU A 202 -24.05 11.52 -0.91
CA GLU A 202 -24.00 12.78 -1.67
C GLU A 202 -22.87 12.79 -2.69
N GLU A 203 -21.64 12.42 -2.30
CA GLU A 203 -20.52 12.31 -3.23
C GLU A 203 -20.81 11.29 -4.32
N ARG A 204 -21.49 10.20 -3.96
CA ARG A 204 -21.90 9.16 -4.90
C ARG A 204 -22.87 9.67 -5.97
N ARG A 205 -23.85 10.47 -5.57
CA ARG A 205 -24.78 11.13 -6.51
C ARG A 205 -24.08 12.18 -7.36
N ASN A 206 -23.16 12.95 -6.78
CA ASN A 206 -22.37 13.91 -7.53
C ASN A 206 -21.51 13.21 -8.60
N TYR A 207 -20.92 12.06 -8.26
CA TYR A 207 -20.13 11.27 -9.20
C TYR A 207 -20.99 10.64 -10.31
N LEU A 208 -22.21 10.21 -9.98
CA LEU A 208 -23.21 9.76 -10.96
C LEU A 208 -23.52 10.87 -11.98
N GLU A 209 -23.83 12.08 -11.52
CA GLU A 209 -24.16 13.21 -12.40
C GLU A 209 -22.98 13.65 -13.27
N GLN A 210 -21.76 13.64 -12.71
CA GLN A 210 -20.54 13.86 -13.50
C GLN A 210 -20.39 12.81 -14.60
N THR A 211 -20.56 11.54 -14.27
CA THR A 211 -20.49 10.43 -15.24
C THR A 211 -21.57 10.58 -16.31
N LYS A 212 -22.79 10.95 -15.91
CA LYS A 212 -23.92 11.22 -16.80
C LYS A 212 -23.61 12.36 -17.79
N SER A 213 -22.99 13.44 -17.30
CA SER A 213 -22.55 14.58 -18.12
C SER A 213 -21.52 14.15 -19.18
N VAL A 214 -20.54 13.30 -18.81
CA VAL A 214 -19.54 12.76 -19.75
C VAL A 214 -20.18 11.90 -20.84
N ILE A 215 -21.15 11.05 -20.49
CA ILE A 215 -21.89 10.21 -21.46
C ILE A 215 -22.66 11.09 -22.44
N LYS A 216 -23.41 12.07 -21.94
CA LYS A 216 -24.21 13.00 -22.78
C LYS A 216 -23.35 13.85 -23.72
N ALA A 217 -22.14 14.23 -23.29
CA ALA A 217 -21.24 15.03 -24.11
C ALA A 217 -20.64 14.25 -25.30
N LYS A 218 -20.76 12.92 -25.34
CA LYS A 218 -20.14 12.07 -26.36
C LYS A 218 -21.15 11.08 -26.95
N PRO A 219 -21.83 11.43 -28.06
CA PRO A 219 -22.87 10.60 -28.67
C PRO A 219 -22.43 9.16 -28.98
N ARG A 220 -21.15 8.92 -29.30
CA ARG A 220 -20.59 7.56 -29.52
C ARG A 220 -20.76 6.64 -28.32
N LEU A 221 -20.78 7.17 -27.09
CA LEU A 221 -21.00 6.37 -25.89
C LEU A 221 -22.47 5.90 -25.78
N LEU A 222 -23.39 6.58 -26.46
CA LEU A 222 -24.79 6.19 -26.54
C LEU A 222 -25.01 5.06 -27.54
N GLU A 223 -24.19 4.90 -28.58
CA GLU A 223 -24.37 3.90 -29.66
C GLU A 223 -24.20 2.44 -29.20
N SER A 224 -23.82 2.23 -27.93
CA SER A 224 -23.93 1.02 -27.10
C SER A 224 -23.10 -0.20 -27.53
N GLY A 225 -22.43 -0.78 -26.53
CA GLY A 225 -21.64 -2.00 -26.63
C GLY A 225 -20.67 -2.10 -25.46
N LYS A 226 -20.09 -3.28 -25.24
CA LYS A 226 -19.03 -3.47 -24.22
C LYS A 226 -17.85 -2.52 -24.44
N GLU A 227 -17.63 -2.07 -25.67
CA GLU A 227 -16.60 -1.09 -26.03
C GLU A 227 -16.88 0.29 -25.45
N ALA A 228 -18.12 0.79 -25.53
CA ALA A 228 -18.49 2.08 -24.95
C ALA A 228 -18.28 2.11 -23.43
N ILE A 229 -18.54 0.99 -22.74
CA ILE A 229 -18.27 0.86 -21.30
C ILE A 229 -16.77 0.93 -21.02
N ARG A 230 -15.95 0.19 -21.78
CA ARG A 230 -14.48 0.22 -21.61
C ARG A 230 -13.90 1.60 -21.90
N ASP A 231 -14.40 2.26 -22.94
CA ASP A 231 -14.00 3.62 -23.30
C ASP A 231 -14.38 4.62 -22.19
N LEU A 232 -15.60 4.51 -21.67
CA LEU A 232 -16.08 5.35 -20.57
C LEU A 232 -15.26 5.10 -19.29
N GLU A 233 -15.03 3.85 -18.90
CA GLU A 233 -14.18 3.50 -17.76
C GLU A 233 -12.76 4.06 -17.90
N ALA A 234 -12.19 4.05 -19.11
CA ALA A 234 -10.88 4.64 -19.38
C ALA A 234 -10.85 6.18 -19.30
N MET A 235 -12.01 6.83 -19.47
CA MET A 235 -12.16 8.29 -19.40
C MET A 235 -12.42 8.82 -17.99
N LEU A 236 -13.02 7.99 -17.13
CA LEU A 236 -13.42 8.39 -15.80
C LEU A 236 -12.24 8.28 -14.83
N PRO A 237 -12.18 9.15 -13.80
CA PRO A 237 -11.09 9.11 -12.82
C PRO A 237 -11.15 7.86 -11.93
N MET A 238 -12.31 7.21 -11.79
CA MET A 238 -12.55 5.99 -11.01
C MET A 238 -13.49 5.08 -11.79
N SER A 239 -13.48 3.77 -11.48
CA SER A 239 -14.50 2.88 -12.04
C SER A 239 -15.86 3.17 -11.38
N PRO A 240 -16.94 3.46 -12.12
CA PRO A 240 -18.25 3.70 -11.53
C PRO A 240 -18.80 2.51 -10.75
N GLY A 241 -18.34 1.29 -11.06
CA GLY A 241 -18.68 0.09 -10.30
C GLY A 241 -18.25 0.17 -8.83
N THR A 242 -17.12 0.82 -8.52
CA THR A 242 -16.66 1.02 -7.13
C THR A 242 -17.53 2.00 -6.35
N TRP A 243 -18.41 2.73 -7.03
CA TRP A 243 -19.41 3.64 -6.46
C TRP A 243 -20.81 3.04 -6.49
N GLY A 244 -20.95 1.75 -6.81
CA GLY A 244 -22.23 1.10 -7.00
C GLY A 244 -23.07 1.75 -8.10
N ILE A 245 -22.45 2.32 -9.14
CA ILE A 245 -23.12 2.86 -10.33
C ILE A 245 -23.09 1.78 -11.41
N ASN A 246 -24.25 1.39 -11.92
CA ASN A 246 -24.32 0.48 -13.05
C ASN A 246 -24.22 1.26 -14.37
N LEU A 247 -23.07 1.12 -15.05
CA LEU A 247 -22.80 1.84 -16.29
C LEU A 247 -23.76 1.48 -17.42
N GLU A 248 -24.18 0.22 -17.55
CA GLU A 248 -25.13 -0.21 -18.59
C GLU A 248 -26.47 0.53 -18.45
N GLN A 249 -27.00 0.62 -17.23
CA GLN A 249 -28.22 1.36 -16.91
C GLN A 249 -28.05 2.86 -17.01
N LEU A 250 -26.90 3.41 -16.62
CA LEU A 250 -26.63 4.84 -16.77
C LEU A 250 -26.59 5.24 -18.25
N ILE A 251 -25.91 4.46 -19.08
CA ILE A 251 -25.85 4.67 -20.54
C ILE A 251 -27.25 4.53 -21.14
N ASP A 252 -28.00 3.50 -20.76
CA ASP A 252 -29.37 3.29 -21.26
C ASP A 252 -30.34 4.40 -20.82
N GLN A 253 -30.22 4.90 -19.58
CA GLN A 253 -30.96 6.07 -19.12
C GLN A 253 -30.61 7.30 -19.97
N CYS A 254 -29.32 7.55 -20.24
CA CYS A 254 -28.90 8.65 -21.11
C CYS A 254 -29.42 8.49 -22.55
N ARG A 255 -29.47 7.26 -23.08
CA ARG A 255 -30.04 6.95 -24.40
C ARG A 255 -31.52 7.32 -24.45
N ARG A 256 -32.31 6.89 -23.47
CA ARG A 256 -33.74 7.22 -23.38
C ARG A 256 -33.97 8.72 -23.26
N GLU A 257 -33.18 9.42 -22.44
CA GLU A 257 -33.22 10.88 -22.32
C GLU A 257 -32.87 11.60 -23.63
N ALA A 258 -32.10 10.97 -24.52
CA ALA A 258 -31.78 11.46 -25.85
C ALA A 258 -32.80 11.04 -26.94
N GLY A 259 -33.91 10.38 -26.56
CA GLY A 259 -34.93 9.90 -27.50
C GLY A 259 -34.55 8.62 -28.26
N MET A 260 -33.49 7.92 -27.84
CA MET A 260 -33.07 6.64 -28.44
C MET A 260 -33.75 5.45 -27.72
N PRO A 261 -34.03 4.33 -28.42
CA PRO A 261 -34.59 3.14 -27.80
C PRO A 261 -33.62 2.52 -26.79
N SER A 262 -34.17 1.91 -25.74
CA SER A 262 -33.40 1.15 -24.75
C SER A 262 -32.80 -0.11 -25.38
N ASN A 263 -31.57 -0.44 -25.00
CA ASN A 263 -30.89 -1.67 -25.41
C ASN A 263 -30.83 -2.72 -24.29
N LEU A 264 -31.44 -2.42 -23.14
CA LEU A 264 -31.55 -3.35 -22.03
C LEU A 264 -32.79 -4.24 -22.17
N SER A 265 -32.73 -5.44 -21.61
CA SER A 265 -33.92 -6.28 -21.45
C SER A 265 -34.94 -5.58 -20.54
N ALA A 266 -36.23 -5.86 -20.70
CA ALA A 266 -37.29 -5.26 -19.89
C ALA A 266 -37.01 -5.37 -18.37
N SER A 267 -36.49 -6.51 -17.93
CA SER A 267 -36.09 -6.73 -16.53
C SER A 267 -34.98 -5.80 -16.03
N LEU A 268 -34.07 -5.37 -16.90
CA LEU A 268 -32.97 -4.47 -16.55
C LEU A 268 -33.38 -3.00 -16.69
N GLN A 269 -34.40 -2.68 -17.49
CA GLN A 269 -34.90 -1.31 -17.66
C GLN A 269 -35.54 -0.74 -16.38
N GLU A 270 -36.13 -1.60 -15.56
CA GLU A 270 -36.78 -1.22 -14.29
C GLU A 270 -35.79 -1.04 -13.13
N SER A 271 -34.55 -1.48 -13.32
CA SER A 271 -33.57 -1.45 -12.22
C SER A 271 -32.83 -0.11 -12.11
N SER A 272 -32.59 0.30 -10.86
CA SER A 272 -31.96 1.58 -10.52
C SER A 272 -30.49 1.61 -10.96
N VAL A 273 -30.08 2.75 -11.54
CA VAL A 273 -28.68 3.03 -11.89
C VAL A 273 -27.76 2.96 -10.67
N LEU A 274 -28.23 3.47 -9.53
CA LEU A 274 -27.54 3.35 -8.25
C LEU A 274 -27.96 2.06 -7.57
N SER A 275 -26.99 1.24 -7.21
CA SER A 275 -27.22 0.10 -6.31
C SER A 275 -27.81 0.57 -4.99
N ASP A 276 -28.89 -0.06 -4.54
CA ASP A 276 -29.53 0.27 -3.26
C ASP A 276 -28.63 -0.01 -2.05
N PHE A 277 -27.61 -0.85 -2.24
CA PHE A 277 -26.70 -1.26 -1.18
C PHE A 277 -25.27 -0.96 -1.59
N TYR A 278 -24.74 0.12 -1.00
CA TYR A 278 -23.38 0.58 -1.22
C TYR A 278 -22.71 0.87 0.13
N GLY A 279 -21.43 0.52 0.25
CA GLY A 279 -20.68 0.69 1.48
C GLY A 279 -21.05 -0.33 2.58
N ARG A 280 -21.08 0.14 3.83
CA ARG A 280 -21.30 -0.71 5.02
C ARG A 280 -22.80 -0.93 5.21
N LEU A 281 -23.25 -2.19 5.10
CA LEU A 281 -24.66 -2.56 5.24
C LEU A 281 -25.17 -2.31 6.66
N THR A 282 -26.18 -1.45 6.78
CA THR A 282 -26.91 -1.23 8.04
C THR A 282 -27.82 -2.42 8.36
N PRO A 283 -28.30 -2.57 9.62
CA PRO A 283 -29.29 -3.59 9.95
C PRO A 283 -30.55 -3.51 9.08
N SER A 284 -31.01 -2.29 8.74
CA SER A 284 -32.16 -2.08 7.84
C SER A 284 -31.87 -2.58 6.43
N ASP A 285 -30.67 -2.31 5.91
CA ASP A 285 -30.25 -2.79 4.58
C ASP A 285 -30.23 -4.31 4.52
N ARG A 286 -29.73 -4.96 5.58
CA ARG A 286 -29.75 -6.42 5.70
C ARG A 286 -31.18 -6.93 5.65
N SER A 287 -32.11 -6.36 6.43
CA SER A 287 -33.52 -6.76 6.40
C SER A 287 -34.13 -6.61 5.00
N LYS A 288 -33.84 -5.52 4.28
CA LYS A 288 -34.31 -5.32 2.90
C LYS A 288 -33.72 -6.35 1.93
N ILE A 289 -32.44 -6.68 2.07
CA ILE A 289 -31.80 -7.74 1.26
C ILE A 289 -32.48 -9.07 1.53
N VAL A 290 -32.73 -9.40 2.80
CA VAL A 290 -33.42 -10.64 3.21
C VAL A 290 -34.83 -10.71 2.65
N GLU A 291 -35.59 -9.63 2.73
CA GLU A 291 -36.95 -9.55 2.20
C GLU A 291 -36.95 -9.73 0.67
N ARG A 292 -36.03 -9.07 -0.03
CA ARG A 292 -35.84 -9.27 -1.48
C ARG A 292 -35.46 -10.71 -1.82
N ALA A 293 -34.63 -11.36 -0.99
CA ALA A 293 -34.24 -12.75 -1.19
C ALA A 293 -35.46 -13.66 -1.11
N LYS A 294 -36.27 -13.46 -0.06
CA LYS A 294 -37.51 -14.20 0.17
C LYS A 294 -38.49 -14.00 -0.98
N ASN A 295 -38.66 -12.77 -1.45
CA ASN A 295 -39.55 -12.45 -2.58
C ASN A 295 -39.07 -13.06 -3.90
N LEU A 296 -37.76 -13.03 -4.18
CA LEU A 296 -37.18 -13.66 -5.38
C LEU A 296 -37.38 -15.17 -5.38
N VAL A 297 -37.09 -15.83 -4.26
CA VAL A 297 -37.27 -17.29 -4.10
C VAL A 297 -38.75 -17.67 -4.16
N ALA A 298 -39.64 -16.87 -3.58
CA ALA A 298 -41.08 -17.09 -3.64
C ALA A 298 -41.62 -16.97 -5.07
N THR A 299 -41.03 -16.07 -5.87
CA THR A 299 -41.41 -15.88 -7.30
C THR A 299 -40.87 -17.01 -8.17
N ASN A 300 -39.64 -17.48 -7.92
CA ASN A 300 -39.04 -18.60 -8.62
C ASN A 300 -38.09 -19.38 -7.70
N SER A 301 -38.43 -20.63 -7.40
CA SER A 301 -37.63 -21.50 -6.54
C SER A 301 -36.30 -21.92 -7.16
N ASP A 302 -36.13 -21.81 -8.49
CA ASP A 302 -34.88 -22.14 -9.19
C ASP A 302 -33.70 -21.26 -8.74
N TYR A 303 -33.98 -20.07 -8.19
CA TYR A 303 -32.95 -19.21 -7.61
C TYR A 303 -32.17 -19.88 -6.46
N LEU A 304 -32.78 -20.85 -5.78
CA LEU A 304 -32.11 -21.64 -4.74
C LEU A 304 -31.02 -22.58 -5.30
N GLY A 305 -31.16 -22.99 -6.56
CA GLY A 305 -30.20 -23.85 -7.25
C GLY A 305 -29.06 -23.10 -7.92
N GLN A 306 -29.15 -21.76 -7.99
CA GLN A 306 -28.15 -20.95 -8.68
C GLN A 306 -26.87 -20.77 -7.85
N ASN A 307 -25.78 -20.47 -8.55
CA ASN A 307 -24.54 -20.06 -7.88
C ASN A 307 -24.82 -18.82 -7.03
N PHE A 308 -24.36 -18.81 -5.78
CA PHE A 308 -24.59 -17.70 -4.84
C PHE A 308 -24.19 -16.33 -5.41
N ARG A 309 -23.16 -16.24 -6.26
CA ARG A 309 -22.81 -15.00 -6.97
C ARG A 309 -23.92 -14.53 -7.91
N ILE A 310 -24.52 -15.44 -8.66
CA ILE A 310 -25.63 -15.14 -9.59
C ILE A 310 -26.87 -14.76 -8.77
N PHE A 311 -27.15 -15.51 -7.70
CA PHE A 311 -28.23 -15.18 -6.77
C PHE A 311 -28.06 -13.77 -6.16
N LEU A 312 -26.85 -13.41 -5.73
CA LEU A 312 -26.54 -12.06 -5.26
C LEU A 312 -26.73 -11.00 -6.35
N GLN A 313 -26.33 -11.28 -7.60
CA GLN A 313 -26.58 -10.39 -8.73
C GLN A 313 -28.08 -10.13 -8.94
N HIS A 314 -28.94 -11.11 -8.68
CA HIS A 314 -30.39 -10.96 -8.72
C HIS A 314 -30.94 -10.18 -7.50
N LEU A 315 -30.37 -10.42 -6.32
CA LEU A 315 -30.80 -9.80 -5.08
C LEU A 315 -30.60 -8.29 -5.06
N SER A 316 -29.45 -7.83 -5.57
CA SER A 316 -29.06 -6.43 -5.78
C SER A 316 -27.56 -6.37 -6.06
N LYS A 317 -27.11 -5.33 -6.78
CA LYS A 317 -25.70 -5.11 -7.15
C LYS A 317 -24.84 -4.62 -5.98
N VAL A 318 -24.91 -5.31 -4.84
CA VAL A 318 -24.05 -5.05 -3.69
C VAL A 318 -22.63 -5.48 -4.07
N SER A 319 -21.60 -4.77 -3.61
CA SER A 319 -20.24 -5.32 -3.72
C SER A 319 -20.23 -6.66 -2.98
N GLY A 320 -19.90 -7.74 -3.70
CA GLY A 320 -20.15 -9.09 -3.22
C GLY A 320 -19.51 -9.37 -1.85
N SER A 321 -18.33 -8.78 -1.58
CA SER A 321 -17.56 -8.96 -0.35
C SER A 321 -18.33 -8.63 0.92
N SER A 322 -19.07 -7.51 0.93
CA SER A 322 -19.83 -7.06 2.11
C SER A 322 -20.99 -8.01 2.44
N VAL A 323 -21.67 -8.51 1.40
CA VAL A 323 -22.78 -9.46 1.60
C VAL A 323 -22.27 -10.82 2.02
N TYR A 324 -21.16 -11.32 1.44
CA TYR A 324 -20.55 -12.58 1.87
C TYR A 324 -20.20 -12.56 3.36
N ALA A 325 -19.60 -11.47 3.83
CA ALA A 325 -19.25 -11.32 5.24
C ALA A 325 -20.50 -11.23 6.14
N ALA A 326 -21.52 -10.48 5.72
CA ALA A 326 -22.75 -10.30 6.48
C ALA A 326 -23.63 -11.56 6.53
N ALA A 327 -23.63 -12.38 5.47
CA ALA A 327 -24.46 -13.58 5.34
C ALA A 327 -23.90 -14.78 6.12
N SER A 328 -22.65 -14.75 6.55
CA SER A 328 -22.02 -15.85 7.29
C SER A 328 -21.06 -15.32 8.37
N PRO A 329 -21.56 -14.58 9.38
CA PRO A 329 -20.72 -13.94 10.40
C PRO A 329 -19.84 -14.94 11.15
N GLU A 330 -20.25 -16.20 11.28
CA GLU A 330 -19.45 -17.28 11.88
C GLU A 330 -18.18 -17.62 11.07
N LEU A 331 -18.18 -17.41 9.76
CA LEU A 331 -17.01 -17.63 8.90
C LEU A 331 -16.03 -16.46 8.94
N PHE A 332 -16.52 -15.27 9.24
CA PHE A 332 -15.75 -14.02 9.26
C PHE A 332 -15.57 -13.45 10.67
N GLY A 333 -15.84 -14.26 11.69
CA GLY A 333 -15.70 -13.86 13.09
C GLY A 333 -14.24 -13.63 13.49
N PRO A 334 -13.99 -12.90 14.59
CA PRO A 334 -12.63 -12.57 15.06
C PRO A 334 -11.75 -13.80 15.38
N SER A 335 -12.35 -14.98 15.57
CA SER A 335 -11.62 -16.23 15.81
C SER A 335 -11.06 -16.87 14.53
N LYS A 336 -11.55 -16.47 13.36
CA LYS A 336 -11.14 -16.98 12.04
C LYS A 336 -10.40 -15.94 11.20
N ILE A 337 -10.70 -14.67 11.44
CA ILE A 337 -10.13 -13.55 10.73
C ILE A 337 -9.16 -12.84 11.65
N ASP A 338 -7.90 -12.80 11.26
CA ASP A 338 -6.90 -12.03 11.97
C ASP A 338 -6.73 -10.63 11.38
N ILE A 339 -6.84 -10.42 10.06
CA ILE A 339 -6.70 -9.08 9.45
C ILE A 339 -8.05 -8.59 8.91
N ALA A 340 -8.52 -7.43 9.39
CA ALA A 340 -9.79 -6.82 9.00
C ALA A 340 -9.74 -5.29 9.12
N GLY A 341 -10.63 -4.59 8.41
CA GLY A 341 -10.70 -3.11 8.46
C GLY A 341 -9.66 -2.43 7.58
N GLU A 342 -9.20 -1.25 8.00
CA GLU A 342 -8.13 -0.52 7.33
C GLU A 342 -6.78 -1.16 7.64
N VAL A 343 -6.08 -1.63 6.59
CA VAL A 343 -4.85 -2.38 6.75
C VAL A 343 -3.64 -1.47 6.88
N SER A 344 -2.82 -1.73 7.90
CA SER A 344 -1.52 -1.10 8.05
C SER A 344 -0.54 -1.50 6.94
N LYS A 345 0.61 -0.81 6.85
CA LYS A 345 1.68 -1.20 5.90
C LYS A 345 2.27 -2.57 6.26
N GLU A 346 2.35 -2.87 7.54
CA GLU A 346 2.79 -4.15 8.10
C GLU A 346 1.83 -5.28 7.69
N GLU A 347 0.52 -5.08 7.88
CA GLU A 347 -0.51 -6.04 7.48
C GLU A 347 -0.58 -6.21 5.96
N THR A 348 -0.41 -5.14 5.19
CA THR A 348 -0.32 -5.20 3.73
C THR A 348 0.78 -6.17 3.28
N ARG A 349 1.96 -6.10 3.90
CA ARG A 349 3.07 -7.03 3.61
C ARG A 349 2.73 -8.47 4.01
N VAL A 350 2.05 -8.67 5.14
CA VAL A 350 1.59 -9.99 5.56
C VAL A 350 0.57 -10.56 4.58
N ILE A 351 -0.41 -9.76 4.14
CA ILE A 351 -1.41 -10.15 3.13
C ILE A 351 -0.71 -10.59 1.84
N ILE A 352 0.20 -9.77 1.31
CA ILE A 352 0.99 -10.10 0.11
C ILE A 352 1.72 -11.43 0.31
N SER A 353 2.44 -11.60 1.41
CA SER A 353 3.19 -12.84 1.71
C SER A 353 2.29 -14.08 1.77
N ARG A 354 1.12 -13.97 2.42
CA ARG A 354 0.13 -15.04 2.52
C ARG A 354 -0.48 -15.39 1.17
N VAL A 355 -0.86 -14.40 0.37
CA VAL A 355 -1.41 -14.62 -0.97
C VAL A 355 -0.38 -15.29 -1.87
N ILE A 356 0.87 -14.83 -1.90
CA ILE A 356 1.93 -15.44 -2.72
C ILE A 356 2.20 -16.89 -2.29
N ARG A 357 2.26 -17.16 -0.98
CA ARG A 357 2.40 -18.52 -0.45
C ARG A 357 1.22 -19.40 -0.83
N HIS A 358 0.00 -18.87 -0.72
CA HIS A 358 -1.21 -19.57 -1.11
C HIS A 358 -1.20 -19.87 -2.60
N MET A 359 -0.75 -18.94 -3.43
CA MET A 359 -0.71 -19.13 -4.86
C MET A 359 0.29 -20.21 -5.30
N GLN A 360 1.36 -20.45 -4.51
CA GLN A 360 2.45 -21.38 -4.86
C GLN A 360 2.99 -21.07 -6.25
N VAL A 361 3.50 -19.85 -6.43
CA VAL A 361 3.97 -19.34 -7.74
C VAL A 361 5.05 -20.23 -8.38
N ASP A 362 5.79 -20.99 -7.58
CA ASP A 362 6.81 -21.95 -8.05
C ASP A 362 6.22 -23.28 -8.54
N ASN A 363 4.95 -23.57 -8.23
CA ASN A 363 4.23 -24.76 -8.66
C ASN A 363 3.17 -24.41 -9.72
N PRO A 364 3.43 -24.67 -11.01
CA PRO A 364 2.54 -24.25 -12.09
C PRO A 364 1.14 -24.86 -12.02
N THR A 365 1.05 -26.13 -11.63
CA THR A 365 -0.22 -26.85 -11.58
C THR A 365 -1.08 -26.30 -10.46
N THR A 366 -0.50 -25.99 -9.31
CA THR A 366 -1.24 -25.38 -8.21
C THR A 366 -1.56 -23.93 -8.50
N PHE A 367 -0.61 -23.16 -9.05
CA PHE A 367 -0.82 -21.75 -9.37
C PHE A 367 -1.94 -21.56 -10.39
N ARG A 368 -1.95 -22.34 -11.48
CA ARG A 368 -3.04 -22.32 -12.47
C ARG A 368 -4.41 -22.62 -11.85
N LYS A 369 -4.48 -23.55 -10.89
CA LYS A 369 -5.74 -23.86 -10.20
C LYS A 369 -6.17 -22.71 -9.29
N ARG A 370 -5.24 -22.08 -8.59
CA ARG A 370 -5.53 -21.07 -7.55
C ARG A 370 -5.71 -19.65 -8.09
N VAL A 371 -5.07 -19.30 -9.21
CA VAL A 371 -5.18 -17.96 -9.81
C VAL A 371 -6.61 -17.65 -10.32
N HIS A 372 -7.41 -18.68 -10.57
CA HIS A 372 -8.82 -18.55 -10.96
C HIS A 372 -9.79 -18.68 -9.79
N ASN A 373 -9.29 -18.88 -8.56
CA ASN A 373 -10.16 -18.87 -7.39
C ASN A 373 -10.71 -17.47 -7.16
N ASP A 374 -11.90 -17.42 -6.56
CA ASP A 374 -12.47 -16.18 -6.08
C ASP A 374 -11.51 -15.54 -5.04
N SER A 375 -11.22 -14.25 -5.22
CA SER A 375 -10.28 -13.51 -4.39
C SER A 375 -10.78 -13.42 -2.95
N HIS A 376 -12.08 -13.21 -2.73
CA HIS A 376 -12.66 -13.13 -1.39
C HIS A 376 -12.57 -14.46 -0.65
N GLU A 377 -12.87 -15.57 -1.33
CA GLU A 377 -12.69 -16.90 -0.74
C GLU A 377 -11.22 -17.18 -0.42
N THR A 378 -10.31 -16.74 -1.28
CA THR A 378 -8.87 -16.87 -1.04
C THR A 378 -8.43 -16.06 0.18
N LEU A 379 -8.88 -14.81 0.32
CA LEU A 379 -8.60 -13.97 1.50
C LEU A 379 -9.14 -14.62 2.77
N ARG A 380 -10.38 -15.13 2.75
CA ARG A 380 -10.99 -15.82 3.88
C ARG A 380 -10.17 -17.04 4.32
N LEU A 381 -9.72 -17.87 3.37
CA LEU A 381 -8.86 -19.02 3.64
C LEU A 381 -7.50 -18.62 4.24
N LEU A 382 -7.10 -17.37 4.08
CA LEU A 382 -5.86 -16.80 4.62
C LEU A 382 -6.06 -15.99 5.90
N GLY A 383 -7.26 -16.04 6.50
CA GLY A 383 -7.59 -15.29 7.72
C GLY A 383 -7.82 -13.80 7.48
N ILE A 384 -8.00 -13.38 6.24
CA ILE A 384 -8.14 -11.96 5.87
C ILE A 384 -9.60 -11.69 5.53
N HIS A 385 -10.16 -10.64 6.13
CA HIS A 385 -11.51 -10.20 5.81
C HIS A 385 -11.59 -9.70 4.36
N PRO A 386 -12.58 -10.10 3.56
CA PRO A 386 -12.67 -9.67 2.16
C PRO A 386 -12.99 -8.17 2.00
N CYS A 387 -13.48 -7.52 3.05
CA CYS A 387 -13.76 -6.08 3.08
C CYS A 387 -12.64 -5.24 3.71
N ILE A 388 -11.39 -5.67 3.65
CA ILE A 388 -10.26 -4.83 4.05
C ILE A 388 -10.17 -3.58 3.16
N THR A 389 -9.73 -2.46 3.72
CA THR A 389 -9.42 -1.21 3.00
C THR A 389 -7.93 -0.89 3.12
N GLY A 390 -7.38 -0.06 2.23
CA GLY A 390 -5.94 0.24 2.18
C GLY A 390 -5.09 -0.79 1.42
N PHE A 391 -5.69 -1.89 0.97
CA PHE A 391 -5.08 -2.87 0.06
C PHE A 391 -6.08 -3.32 -1.01
N ASP A 392 -5.81 -2.97 -2.27
CA ASP A 392 -6.61 -3.41 -3.40
C ASP A 392 -6.28 -4.86 -3.77
N ALA A 393 -7.01 -5.78 -3.14
CA ALA A 393 -6.85 -7.20 -3.39
C ALA A 393 -7.19 -7.55 -4.85
N GLU A 394 -8.28 -7.03 -5.41
CA GLU A 394 -8.68 -7.36 -6.78
C GLU A 394 -7.59 -6.98 -7.79
N PHE A 395 -7.01 -5.79 -7.66
CA PHE A 395 -5.87 -5.37 -8.47
C PHE A 395 -4.66 -6.29 -8.28
N PHE A 396 -4.33 -6.66 -7.03
CA PHE A 396 -3.20 -7.53 -6.75
C PHE A 396 -3.38 -8.94 -7.37
N PHE A 397 -4.55 -9.56 -7.20
CA PHE A 397 -4.89 -10.84 -7.82
C PHE A 397 -4.92 -10.73 -9.36
N GLY A 398 -5.49 -9.65 -9.90
CA GLY A 398 -5.48 -9.37 -11.34
C GLY A 398 -4.07 -9.21 -11.90
N LYS A 399 -3.15 -8.60 -11.15
CA LYS A 399 -1.74 -8.50 -11.54
C LYS A 399 -1.04 -9.86 -11.53
N LEU A 400 -1.31 -10.71 -10.55
CA LEU A 400 -0.80 -12.10 -10.55
C LEU A 400 -1.34 -12.90 -11.73
N GLN A 401 -2.62 -12.74 -12.06
CA GLN A 401 -3.24 -13.35 -13.23
C GLN A 401 -2.62 -12.81 -14.53
N HIS A 402 -2.33 -11.52 -14.61
CA HIS A 402 -1.68 -10.92 -15.77
C HIS A 402 -0.25 -11.44 -15.96
N ILE A 403 0.55 -11.55 -14.89
CA ILE A 403 1.88 -12.16 -14.96
C ILE A 403 1.76 -13.60 -15.48
N TYR A 404 0.78 -14.36 -14.96
CA TYR A 404 0.52 -15.72 -15.42
C TYR A 404 0.17 -15.82 -16.91
N THR A 405 -0.71 -14.94 -17.41
CA THR A 405 -1.19 -15.01 -18.80
C THR A 405 -0.20 -14.44 -19.81
N THR A 406 0.70 -13.55 -19.39
CA THR A 406 1.67 -12.91 -20.29
C THR A 406 3.04 -13.57 -20.32
N SER A 407 3.38 -14.39 -19.33
CA SER A 407 4.68 -15.07 -19.32
C SER A 407 4.65 -16.29 -20.22
N HIS A 408 5.71 -16.46 -21.01
CA HIS A 408 5.81 -17.56 -21.98
C HIS A 408 6.25 -18.86 -21.29
N SER A 409 6.85 -18.76 -20.10
CA SER A 409 7.29 -19.91 -19.32
C SER A 409 6.91 -19.79 -17.84
N ILE A 410 6.80 -20.96 -17.20
CA ILE A 410 6.49 -21.05 -15.77
C ILE A 410 7.63 -20.50 -14.90
N ARG A 411 8.89 -20.72 -15.30
CA ARG A 411 10.05 -20.20 -14.55
C ARG A 411 10.08 -18.68 -14.56
N GLU A 412 9.66 -18.07 -15.66
CA GLU A 412 9.54 -16.63 -15.79
C GLU A 412 8.47 -16.04 -14.85
N ASN A 413 7.37 -16.77 -14.57
CA ASN A 413 6.36 -16.32 -13.61
C ASN A 413 6.96 -16.08 -12.22
N ALA A 414 7.74 -17.04 -11.70
CA ALA A 414 8.34 -16.91 -10.37
C ALA A 414 9.28 -15.70 -10.31
N SER A 415 10.15 -15.52 -11.31
CA SER A 415 11.07 -14.37 -11.37
C SER A 415 10.34 -13.03 -11.51
N ARG A 416 9.27 -12.94 -12.32
CA ARG A 416 8.49 -11.70 -12.46
C ARG A 416 7.68 -11.36 -11.20
N VAL A 417 7.18 -12.39 -10.51
CA VAL A 417 6.57 -12.22 -9.19
C VAL A 417 7.61 -11.72 -8.19
N GLU A 418 8.79 -12.34 -8.14
CA GLU A 418 9.89 -11.92 -7.26
C GLU A 418 10.32 -10.46 -7.53
N GLU A 419 10.46 -10.08 -8.80
CA GLU A 419 10.75 -8.70 -9.21
C GLU A 419 9.66 -7.72 -8.74
N MET A 420 8.39 -8.10 -8.86
CA MET A 420 7.26 -7.32 -8.36
C MET A 420 7.29 -7.15 -6.83
N LEU A 421 7.80 -8.15 -6.10
CA LEU A 421 7.86 -8.17 -4.63
C LEU A 421 9.10 -7.47 -4.06
N LYS A 422 10.14 -7.24 -4.87
CA LYS A 422 11.40 -6.62 -4.44
C LYS A 422 11.25 -5.27 -3.71
N PRO A 423 10.30 -4.37 -4.07
CA PRO A 423 10.10 -3.13 -3.31
C PRO A 423 9.49 -3.33 -1.91
N TRP A 424 8.93 -4.50 -1.63
CA TRP A 424 8.21 -4.81 -0.40
C TRP A 424 9.03 -5.60 0.61
N PHE A 425 10.04 -6.33 0.15
CA PHE A 425 10.79 -7.28 0.96
C PHE A 425 12.29 -7.25 0.68
N ASP A 426 13.06 -7.08 1.74
CA ASP A 426 14.51 -7.23 1.68
C ASP A 426 14.90 -8.72 1.76
N ALA A 427 15.88 -9.10 0.93
CA ALA A 427 16.46 -10.45 0.92
C ALA A 427 17.68 -10.59 1.86
N THR A 428 18.31 -9.47 2.22
CA THR A 428 19.45 -9.44 3.15
C THR A 428 19.28 -8.26 4.07
N ILE A 429 19.54 -8.46 5.36
CA ILE A 429 19.45 -7.40 6.37
C ILE A 429 20.66 -7.47 7.32
N GLY A 430 21.18 -6.29 7.69
CA GLY A 430 22.24 -6.19 8.72
C GLY A 430 21.67 -6.32 10.13
N TRP A 431 22.50 -6.74 11.09
CA TRP A 431 22.10 -6.95 12.48
C TRP A 431 21.36 -5.75 13.12
N GLU A 432 21.89 -4.54 12.97
CA GLU A 432 21.34 -3.33 13.60
C GLU A 432 19.97 -2.94 13.05
N ASP A 433 19.79 -3.00 11.72
CA ASP A 433 18.50 -2.76 11.08
C ASP A 433 17.50 -3.85 11.49
N PHE A 434 17.93 -5.11 11.56
CA PHE A 434 17.08 -6.21 11.99
C PHE A 434 16.58 -6.02 13.43
N GLU A 435 17.45 -5.69 14.40
CA GLU A 435 17.05 -5.42 15.78
C GLU A 435 16.10 -4.22 15.87
N THR A 436 16.36 -3.17 15.07
CA THR A 436 15.50 -1.97 15.00
C THR A 436 14.11 -2.30 14.48
N ARG A 437 14.00 -3.12 13.41
CA ARG A 437 12.71 -3.54 12.84
C ARG A 437 11.94 -4.44 13.80
N VAL A 438 12.59 -5.39 14.47
CA VAL A 438 11.96 -6.24 15.49
C VAL A 438 11.39 -5.39 16.62
N LYS A 439 12.19 -4.46 17.15
CA LYS A 439 11.75 -3.54 18.21
C LYS A 439 10.57 -2.69 17.77
N SER A 440 10.64 -2.06 16.59
CA SER A 440 9.53 -1.25 16.07
C SER A 440 8.27 -2.09 15.87
N PHE A 441 8.39 -3.33 15.39
CA PHE A 441 7.24 -4.21 15.16
C PHE A 441 6.58 -4.61 16.48
N VAL A 442 7.36 -5.07 17.45
CA VAL A 442 6.85 -5.48 18.77
C VAL A 442 6.21 -4.31 19.54
N GLN A 443 6.76 -3.11 19.42
CA GLN A 443 6.20 -1.91 20.06
C GLN A 443 4.88 -1.46 19.45
N LYS A 444 4.73 -1.55 18.13
CA LYS A 444 3.51 -1.13 17.43
C LYS A 444 2.39 -2.17 17.54
N GLU A 445 2.74 -3.44 17.38
CA GLU A 445 1.78 -4.53 17.18
C GLU A 445 2.07 -5.73 18.12
N PRO A 446 2.08 -5.55 19.45
CA PRO A 446 2.51 -6.59 20.38
C PRO A 446 1.64 -7.86 20.32
N MET A 447 0.32 -7.71 20.13
CA MET A 447 -0.60 -8.84 19.99
C MET A 447 -0.31 -9.66 18.72
N ARG A 448 0.08 -9.01 17.63
CA ARG A 448 0.51 -9.68 16.39
C ARG A 448 1.85 -10.36 16.57
N ALA A 449 2.79 -9.72 17.27
CA ALA A 449 4.10 -10.32 17.56
C ALA A 449 4.00 -11.63 18.35
N MET A 450 2.96 -11.79 19.19
CA MET A 450 2.66 -13.02 19.91
C MET A 450 1.91 -14.06 19.06
N SER A 451 0.91 -13.64 18.29
CA SER A 451 -0.01 -14.56 17.60
C SER A 451 0.41 -14.98 16.18
N TRP A 452 1.17 -14.16 15.47
CA TRP A 452 1.52 -14.42 14.08
C TRP A 452 2.61 -15.48 13.91
N SER A 453 2.60 -16.15 12.76
CA SER A 453 3.65 -17.11 12.40
C SER A 453 4.99 -16.40 12.18
N THR A 454 6.13 -17.11 12.29
CA THR A 454 7.46 -16.55 11.98
C THR A 454 7.51 -15.91 10.59
N ARG A 455 6.82 -16.51 9.61
CA ARG A 455 6.73 -15.97 8.24
C ARG A 455 5.98 -14.65 8.19
N ASP A 456 4.88 -14.55 8.91
CA ASP A 456 4.09 -13.31 8.98
C ASP A 456 4.86 -12.23 9.73
N LYS A 457 5.59 -12.57 10.81
CA LYS A 457 6.46 -11.61 11.52
C LYS A 457 7.56 -11.06 10.60
N LEU A 458 8.21 -11.91 9.80
CA LEU A 458 9.19 -11.48 8.79
C LEU A 458 8.55 -10.56 7.75
N ALA A 459 7.39 -10.95 7.21
CA ALA A 459 6.68 -10.14 6.23
C ALA A 459 6.28 -8.77 6.80
N ALA A 460 5.76 -8.73 8.04
CA ALA A 460 5.42 -7.49 8.72
C ALA A 460 6.61 -6.53 8.84
N MET A 461 7.82 -7.05 9.01
CA MET A 461 9.07 -6.26 9.06
C MET A 461 9.66 -5.92 7.67
N GLY A 462 9.00 -6.29 6.57
CA GLY A 462 9.54 -6.06 5.22
C GLY A 462 10.69 -6.99 4.88
N LEU A 463 10.68 -8.21 5.41
CA LEU A 463 11.69 -9.23 5.14
C LEU A 463 11.07 -10.38 4.37
N SER A 464 11.77 -10.83 3.33
CA SER A 464 11.37 -12.02 2.58
C SER A 464 11.44 -13.27 3.47
N TRP A 465 10.68 -14.32 3.14
CA TRP A 465 10.78 -15.59 3.86
C TRP A 465 12.18 -16.23 3.74
N GLU A 466 12.94 -15.89 2.70
CA GLU A 466 14.30 -16.39 2.48
C GLU A 466 15.36 -15.38 2.95
N ALA A 467 14.94 -14.35 3.70
CA ALA A 467 15.86 -13.32 4.17
C ALA A 467 16.99 -13.92 5.00
N VAL A 468 18.20 -13.47 4.70
CA VAL A 468 19.41 -13.84 5.42
C VAL A 468 19.94 -12.65 6.23
N LEU A 469 20.40 -12.93 7.44
CA LEU A 469 20.96 -11.98 8.37
C LEU A 469 22.47 -11.92 8.20
N ASP A 470 22.99 -10.72 8.01
CA ASP A 470 24.42 -10.43 7.98
C ASP A 470 24.91 -10.20 9.42
N VAL A 471 25.68 -11.15 9.95
CA VAL A 471 26.14 -11.17 11.34
C VAL A 471 27.60 -10.71 11.36
N PRO A 472 27.94 -9.59 12.03
CA PRO A 472 29.29 -9.00 11.95
C PRO A 472 30.43 -9.94 12.34
N SER A 473 30.17 -10.94 13.18
CA SER A 473 31.17 -11.88 13.69
C SER A 473 31.25 -13.22 12.93
N SER A 474 30.45 -13.41 11.87
CA SER A 474 30.38 -14.65 11.10
C SER A 474 30.47 -14.36 9.61
N SER A 475 31.32 -15.10 8.89
CA SER A 475 31.33 -15.05 7.42
C SER A 475 30.05 -15.64 6.82
N ASP A 476 29.39 -16.53 7.55
CA ASP A 476 28.20 -17.23 7.10
C ASP A 476 26.96 -16.40 7.42
N LYS A 477 26.17 -16.10 6.39
CA LYS A 477 24.87 -15.45 6.53
C LYS A 477 23.88 -16.41 7.16
N GLN A 478 23.14 -15.96 8.17
CA GLN A 478 22.21 -16.80 8.91
C GLN A 478 20.79 -16.68 8.34
N PRO A 479 20.13 -17.76 7.91
CA PRO A 479 18.75 -17.69 7.44
C PRO A 479 17.79 -17.35 8.59
N LEU A 480 16.88 -16.40 8.37
CA LEU A 480 15.95 -15.94 9.39
C LEU A 480 14.74 -16.88 9.57
N ASN A 481 14.38 -17.67 8.55
CA ASN A 481 13.20 -18.54 8.57
C ASN A 481 13.35 -19.79 9.45
N GLY A 482 14.56 -20.32 9.60
CA GLY A 482 14.86 -21.51 10.40
C GLY A 482 15.57 -21.21 11.72
N GLY A 483 15.94 -19.96 11.98
CA GLY A 483 16.72 -19.56 13.15
C GLY A 483 15.86 -19.22 14.37
N HIS A 484 16.44 -19.40 15.57
CA HIS A 484 15.82 -18.94 16.83
C HIS A 484 16.01 -17.44 17.07
N VAL A 485 16.77 -16.74 16.23
CA VAL A 485 17.18 -15.35 16.44
C VAL A 485 15.97 -14.41 16.49
N LEU A 486 15.07 -14.51 15.50
CA LEU A 486 13.86 -13.69 15.47
C LEU A 486 13.00 -13.89 16.72
N ASN A 487 12.70 -15.14 17.05
CA ASN A 487 11.87 -15.49 18.21
C ASN A 487 12.51 -15.01 19.53
N THR A 488 13.83 -15.12 19.65
CA THR A 488 14.57 -14.64 20.84
C THR A 488 14.51 -13.12 20.97
N LEU A 489 14.68 -12.37 19.87
CA LEU A 489 14.58 -10.91 19.89
C LEU A 489 13.14 -10.44 20.16
N VAL A 490 12.14 -11.10 19.56
CA VAL A 490 10.73 -10.82 19.86
C VAL A 490 10.42 -11.05 21.35
N ALA A 491 10.88 -12.17 21.93
CA ALA A 491 10.70 -12.44 23.35
C ALA A 491 11.40 -11.41 24.25
N LYS A 492 12.63 -10.98 23.88
CA LYS A 492 13.37 -9.93 24.58
C LYS A 492 12.60 -8.61 24.58
N GLU A 493 12.09 -8.17 23.44
CA GLU A 493 11.35 -6.90 23.33
C GLU A 493 9.96 -6.98 23.99
N LEU A 494 9.25 -8.12 23.90
CA LEU A 494 7.99 -8.34 24.64
C LEU A 494 8.22 -8.28 26.15
N LYS A 495 9.29 -8.89 26.65
CA LYS A 495 9.68 -8.78 28.07
C LYS A 495 9.96 -7.34 28.48
N ALA A 496 10.54 -6.52 27.59
CA ALA A 496 10.79 -5.11 27.84
C ALA A 496 9.52 -4.23 27.83
N LEU A 497 8.44 -4.71 27.19
CA LEU A 497 7.11 -4.08 27.18
C LEU A 497 6.22 -4.51 28.34
N HIS A 498 6.46 -5.67 28.94
CA HIS A 498 5.70 -6.15 30.10
C HIS A 498 5.69 -5.10 31.23
N GLY A 499 4.50 -4.72 31.71
CA GLY A 499 4.30 -3.70 32.74
C GLY A 499 4.28 -2.24 32.24
N LYS A 500 4.47 -1.98 30.94
CA LYS A 500 4.44 -0.62 30.36
C LYS A 500 3.15 -0.31 29.58
N GLY A 501 2.17 -1.22 29.58
CA GLY A 501 0.91 -1.07 28.85
C GLY A 501 -0.31 -1.44 29.70
N PRO A 502 -1.49 -1.54 29.07
CA PRO A 502 -2.70 -2.03 29.73
C PRO A 502 -2.46 -3.37 30.44
N GLU A 503 -3.13 -3.59 31.57
CA GLU A 503 -2.96 -4.80 32.37
C GLU A 503 -3.23 -6.07 31.55
N GLU A 504 -4.28 -6.05 30.73
CA GLU A 504 -4.64 -7.14 29.81
C GLU A 504 -3.49 -7.52 28.86
N LEU A 505 -2.80 -6.51 28.31
CA LEU A 505 -1.66 -6.73 27.43
C LEU A 505 -0.48 -7.32 28.20
N SER A 506 -0.22 -6.83 29.41
CA SER A 506 0.87 -7.35 30.25
C SER A 506 0.62 -8.80 30.64
N GLN A 507 -0.62 -9.14 31.02
CA GLN A 507 -1.02 -10.52 31.31
C GLN A 507 -0.87 -11.43 30.08
N ALA A 508 -1.29 -10.97 28.89
CA ALA A 508 -1.12 -11.71 27.65
C ALA A 508 0.37 -11.95 27.31
N ILE A 509 1.24 -10.95 27.52
CA ILE A 509 2.69 -11.08 27.34
C ILE A 509 3.28 -12.10 28.31
N ALA A 510 2.90 -12.05 29.59
CA ALA A 510 3.38 -12.99 30.60
C ALA A 510 2.97 -14.43 30.25
N LEU A 511 1.71 -14.65 29.87
CA LEU A 511 1.21 -15.96 29.45
C LEU A 511 1.96 -16.48 28.22
N TYR A 512 2.16 -15.65 27.21
CA TYR A 512 2.90 -16.02 26.00
C TYR A 512 4.37 -16.38 26.30
N LEU A 513 5.08 -15.56 27.08
CA LEU A 513 6.48 -15.81 27.43
C LEU A 513 6.64 -17.09 28.27
N LYS A 514 5.68 -17.38 29.14
CA LYS A 514 5.65 -18.62 29.92
C LYS A 514 5.39 -19.84 29.02
N GLN A 515 4.39 -19.77 28.14
CA GLN A 515 4.01 -20.89 27.28
C GLN A 515 5.07 -21.23 26.21
N GLU A 516 5.58 -20.22 25.50
CA GLU A 516 6.49 -20.44 24.36
C GLU A 516 7.96 -20.60 24.78
N TYR A 517 8.38 -19.97 25.90
CA TYR A 517 9.79 -19.91 26.28
C TYR A 517 10.08 -20.39 27.71
N ASN A 518 9.05 -20.78 28.48
CA ASN A 518 9.17 -21.13 29.89
C ASN A 518 9.84 -20.03 30.73
N PHE A 519 9.58 -18.77 30.40
CA PHE A 519 10.02 -17.63 31.20
C PHE A 519 8.89 -17.19 32.12
N ASP A 520 9.07 -17.38 33.43
CA ASP A 520 8.22 -16.70 34.41
C ASP A 520 8.61 -15.22 34.45
N VAL A 521 7.62 -14.38 34.17
CA VAL A 521 7.70 -12.95 34.37
C VAL A 521 6.80 -12.67 35.55
N ASP A 522 7.33 -12.87 36.76
CA ASP A 522 6.61 -12.49 37.95
C ASP A 522 6.26 -10.99 37.81
N PRO A 523 4.99 -10.60 38.04
CA PRO A 523 4.68 -9.19 38.19
C PRO A 523 5.57 -8.71 39.32
N GLU A 524 6.54 -7.86 38.99
CA GLU A 524 7.42 -7.25 39.99
C GLU A 524 6.47 -6.63 41.01
N ALA A 525 6.39 -7.26 42.20
CA ALA A 525 5.39 -6.91 43.20
C ALA A 525 5.51 -5.40 43.38
N PRO A 526 4.41 -4.63 43.21
CA PRO A 526 4.50 -3.18 43.23
C PRO A 526 5.26 -2.82 44.48
N ALA A 527 6.45 -2.23 44.31
CA ALA A 527 7.30 -1.88 45.42
C ALA A 527 6.42 -1.04 46.34
N ILE A 528 6.05 -1.60 47.49
CA ILE A 528 5.25 -0.89 48.49
C ILE A 528 6.14 0.26 48.90
N VAL A 529 5.96 1.41 48.27
CA VAL A 529 6.62 2.64 48.67
C VAL A 529 6.07 2.91 50.06
N PRO A 530 6.87 2.83 51.14
CA PRO A 530 6.38 3.16 52.45
C PRO A 530 5.88 4.60 52.37
N LEU A 531 4.61 4.82 52.75
CA LEU A 531 4.01 6.13 52.93
C LEU A 531 4.90 6.92 53.90
N THR A 532 5.86 7.67 53.34
CA THR A 532 6.77 8.49 54.10
C THR A 532 6.06 9.82 54.27
N ILE A 533 5.50 10.02 55.47
CA ILE A 533 4.91 11.29 55.91
C ILE A 533 5.96 12.38 55.73
N SER A 534 5.66 13.33 54.85
CA SER A 534 6.49 14.48 54.53
C SER A 534 6.80 15.32 55.77
N ARG A 535 8.07 15.33 56.20
CA ARG A 535 8.58 16.39 57.09
C ARG A 535 9.55 17.27 56.29
N VAL A 536 9.08 18.46 55.99
CA VAL A 536 9.82 19.55 55.36
C VAL A 536 11.07 19.89 56.18
N LYS A 537 12.27 19.71 55.61
CA LYS A 537 13.45 20.54 55.91
C LYS A 537 14.35 20.68 54.68
N SER A 538 14.96 21.85 54.65
CA SER A 538 15.67 22.55 53.60
C SER A 538 17.14 22.16 53.40
N ALA A 539 17.60 22.39 52.17
CA ALA A 539 18.91 22.90 51.73
C ALA A 539 20.16 21.99 51.64
N THR A 540 20.91 22.28 50.56
CA THR A 540 22.36 22.17 50.28
C THR A 540 23.01 20.86 49.76
N GLN A 541 23.31 20.91 48.45
CA GLN A 541 24.63 20.81 47.80
C GLN A 541 25.43 19.48 47.70
N LYS A 542 26.02 19.32 46.50
CA LYS A 542 27.22 18.55 46.06
C LYS A 542 27.05 17.14 45.47
N ASP A 543 27.21 17.10 44.14
CA ASP A 543 28.30 16.51 43.36
C ASP A 543 28.82 15.07 43.56
N SER A 544 29.12 14.48 42.39
CA SER A 544 30.04 13.37 42.08
C SER A 544 29.54 11.91 42.11
N GLY A 545 29.64 11.29 40.91
CA GLY A 545 30.31 10.00 40.74
C GLY A 545 29.45 8.76 40.43
N VAL A 546 30.13 7.78 39.81
CA VAL A 546 29.76 6.35 39.63
C VAL A 546 29.09 6.04 38.26
N VAL A 547 29.80 5.54 37.24
CA VAL A 547 30.59 4.30 37.02
C VAL A 547 29.83 3.26 36.17
N ARG A 548 30.51 2.91 35.07
CA ARG A 548 30.40 1.79 34.13
C ARG A 548 29.49 0.61 34.51
N ASN A 549 28.55 0.30 33.62
CA ASN A 549 27.79 -0.95 33.59
C ASN A 549 28.20 -1.82 32.38
N SER A 550 29.36 -2.48 32.45
CA SER A 550 29.90 -3.35 31.36
C SER A 550 29.97 -4.85 31.70
N LYS A 551 29.47 -5.29 32.86
CA LYS A 551 29.61 -6.69 33.32
C LYS A 551 28.46 -7.63 32.94
N ARG A 552 27.40 -7.17 32.26
CA ARG A 552 26.20 -7.99 32.01
C ARG A 552 26.20 -8.78 30.69
N THR A 553 27.04 -8.44 29.72
CA THR A 553 27.12 -9.11 28.40
C THR A 553 27.90 -10.43 28.42
N GLY A 554 28.95 -10.54 29.24
CA GLY A 554 29.81 -11.74 29.29
C GLY A 554 29.14 -13.02 29.82
N ARG A 555 28.05 -12.90 30.59
CA ARG A 555 27.35 -14.07 31.16
C ARG A 555 26.42 -14.76 30.15
N PHE A 556 25.95 -14.04 29.14
CA PHE A 556 25.07 -14.57 28.10
C PHE A 556 25.86 -15.30 27.01
N GLN A 557 27.03 -14.76 26.63
CA GLN A 557 27.92 -15.39 25.64
C GLN A 557 28.42 -16.77 26.10
N LYS A 558 28.83 -16.88 27.37
CA LYS A 558 29.22 -18.17 27.98
C LYS A 558 28.09 -19.20 28.04
N MET A 559 26.83 -18.76 28.06
CA MET A 559 25.67 -19.67 28.06
C MET A 559 25.40 -20.22 26.66
N LEU A 560 25.59 -19.41 25.61
CA LEU A 560 25.46 -19.83 24.22
C LEU A 560 26.57 -20.80 23.81
N GLU A 561 27.81 -20.53 24.23
CA GLU A 561 28.95 -21.44 24.00
C GLU A 561 28.74 -22.81 24.67
N LYS A 562 28.22 -22.85 25.91
CA LYS A 562 27.88 -24.11 26.60
C LYS A 562 26.80 -24.91 25.88
N LYS A 563 25.77 -24.24 25.30
CA LYS A 563 24.70 -24.91 24.56
C LYS A 563 25.17 -25.42 23.18
N ALA A 564 26.08 -24.70 22.52
CA ALA A 564 26.68 -25.15 21.26
C ALA A 564 27.54 -26.41 21.48
N ALA A 565 28.37 -26.43 22.53
CA ALA A 565 29.19 -27.60 22.88
C ALA A 565 28.35 -28.85 23.22
N ALA A 566 27.22 -28.69 23.92
CA ALA A 566 26.32 -29.79 24.24
C ALA A 566 25.62 -30.37 23.00
N LYS A 567 25.37 -29.56 21.96
CA LYS A 567 24.73 -29.99 20.72
C LYS A 567 25.69 -30.75 19.80
N GLU A 568 26.98 -30.38 19.80
CA GLU A 568 28.04 -31.07 19.05
C GLU A 568 28.27 -32.50 19.57
N SER A 569 28.24 -32.68 20.90
CA SER A 569 28.33 -34.00 21.56
C SER A 569 27.16 -34.92 21.16
N ASN A 570 25.95 -34.37 21.08
CA ASN A 570 24.75 -35.12 20.72
C ASN A 570 24.69 -35.49 19.22
N ARG A 571 25.40 -34.74 18.36
CA ARG A 571 25.50 -35.02 16.92
C ARG A 571 26.44 -36.19 16.63
N LYS A 572 27.57 -36.28 17.35
CA LYS A 572 28.51 -37.40 17.23
C LYS A 572 27.90 -38.74 17.66
N GLY A 573 27.05 -38.75 18.68
CA GLY A 573 26.35 -39.97 19.11
C GLY A 573 25.31 -40.52 18.11
N LYS A 574 24.73 -39.67 17.25
CA LYS A 574 23.76 -40.11 16.22
C LYS A 574 24.40 -40.59 14.93
N GLU A 575 25.63 -40.15 14.63
CA GLU A 575 26.35 -40.56 13.42
C GLU A 575 26.91 -42.00 13.53
N GLU A 576 27.19 -42.48 14.74
CA GLU A 576 27.57 -43.88 14.98
C GLU A 576 26.38 -44.85 14.87
N GLN A 577 25.15 -44.43 15.21
CA GLN A 577 23.96 -45.27 15.04
C GLN A 577 23.49 -45.41 13.58
N ALA A 578 23.86 -44.48 12.69
CA ALA A 578 23.41 -44.48 11.30
C ALA A 578 24.20 -45.42 10.36
N LYS A 579 25.32 -46.01 10.80
CA LYS A 579 26.15 -46.90 9.98
C LYS A 579 25.70 -48.37 9.94
N GLY A 580 24.67 -48.75 10.71
CA GLY A 580 24.23 -50.13 10.85
C GLY A 580 22.82 -50.41 10.34
N ARG A 581 22.51 -50.16 9.06
CA ARG A 581 21.36 -50.78 8.34
C ARG A 581 21.36 -50.37 6.86
N ARG A 582 21.88 -51.24 5.99
CA ARG A 582 21.72 -51.13 4.53
C ARG A 582 21.21 -52.47 3.99
N VAL A 583 19.89 -52.65 4.02
CA VAL A 583 19.20 -53.76 3.33
C VAL A 583 18.85 -53.29 1.92
N ARG A 584 19.30 -54.04 0.93
CA ARG A 584 19.19 -53.77 -0.50
C ARG A 584 17.93 -54.46 -1.02
N MET A 585 16.86 -53.72 -1.35
CA MET A 585 15.73 -54.24 -2.12
C MET A 585 15.79 -53.73 -3.55
N ARG A 586 15.92 -54.66 -4.50
CA ARG A 586 15.75 -54.43 -5.94
C ARG A 586 14.26 -54.55 -6.26
N TYR A 587 13.72 -53.62 -7.06
CA TYR A 587 12.44 -53.81 -7.73
C TYR A 587 12.68 -54.18 -9.20
N ASN A 588 12.02 -55.26 -9.61
CA ASN A 588 11.95 -55.75 -10.98
C ASN A 588 10.65 -55.18 -11.59
N TRP A 589 10.73 -54.63 -12.80
CA TRP A 589 9.62 -54.00 -13.50
C TRP A 589 9.26 -54.86 -14.71
N ASN A 590 8.02 -55.36 -14.79
CA ASN A 590 7.44 -55.95 -15.99
C ASN A 590 5.90 -55.90 -15.91
N GLY A 591 5.26 -55.41 -16.99
CA GLY A 591 3.92 -55.82 -17.39
C GLY A 591 2.77 -54.80 -17.19
N PRO A 592 1.99 -54.46 -18.24
CA PRO A 592 0.91 -53.48 -18.19
C PRO A 592 -0.47 -54.13 -17.96
N GLN A 593 -1.35 -53.47 -17.20
CA GLN A 593 -2.79 -53.75 -17.24
C GLN A 593 -3.59 -52.46 -17.47
N ARG A 594 -4.40 -52.52 -18.53
CA ARG A 594 -5.55 -51.64 -18.78
C ARG A 594 -6.51 -51.71 -17.59
N ILE A 595 -6.97 -50.55 -17.12
CA ILE A 595 -8.12 -50.45 -16.22
C ILE A 595 -9.11 -49.43 -16.79
N ASP A 596 -10.34 -49.92 -16.95
CA ASP A 596 -11.55 -49.18 -17.31
C ASP A 596 -11.86 -48.05 -16.31
N TRP A 597 -12.22 -46.88 -16.84
CA TRP A 597 -12.76 -45.78 -16.06
C TRP A 597 -14.28 -45.94 -15.89
N LYS A 598 -14.72 -46.42 -14.72
CA LYS A 598 -16.09 -46.20 -14.25
C LYS A 598 -16.16 -44.91 -13.42
N ALA A 599 -17.04 -44.01 -13.86
CA ALA A 599 -17.38 -42.76 -13.19
C ALA A 599 -18.02 -43.02 -11.82
N SER A 600 -17.35 -42.57 -10.76
CA SER A 600 -17.93 -42.45 -9.41
C SER A 600 -16.98 -41.61 -8.56
N THR A 601 -17.17 -40.28 -8.53
CA THR A 601 -16.68 -39.36 -7.47
C THR A 601 -17.06 -37.88 -7.75
N CYS A 602 -18.26 -37.59 -8.27
CA CYS A 602 -18.69 -36.20 -8.50
C CYS A 602 -19.81 -35.71 -7.55
N THR A 603 -20.35 -36.58 -6.69
CA THR A 603 -21.55 -36.29 -5.88
C THR A 603 -21.25 -35.61 -4.54
N THR A 604 -20.02 -35.72 -4.02
CA THR A 604 -19.66 -35.23 -2.66
C THR A 604 -19.30 -33.74 -2.61
N LEU A 605 -18.94 -33.12 -3.74
CA LEU A 605 -18.67 -31.67 -3.80
C LEU A 605 -19.94 -30.83 -3.98
N TYR A 606 -20.97 -31.38 -4.64
CA TYR A 606 -22.25 -30.68 -4.83
C TYR A 606 -23.07 -30.59 -3.54
N THR A 607 -23.07 -31.64 -2.72
CA THR A 607 -23.80 -31.67 -1.43
C THR A 607 -23.26 -30.68 -0.39
N LYS A 608 -21.94 -30.41 -0.38
CA LYS A 608 -21.35 -29.38 0.51
C LYS A 608 -21.70 -27.95 0.09
N ARG A 609 -21.81 -27.66 -1.22
CA ARG A 609 -22.27 -26.34 -1.71
C ARG A 609 -23.76 -26.13 -1.46
N PHE A 610 -24.56 -27.19 -1.61
CA PHE A 610 -25.99 -27.16 -1.32
C PHE A 610 -26.29 -26.86 0.16
N HIS A 611 -25.50 -27.42 1.09
CA HIS A 611 -25.65 -27.14 2.51
C HIS A 611 -25.26 -25.73 2.95
N VAL A 612 -24.33 -25.06 2.25
CA VAL A 612 -23.97 -23.66 2.55
C VAL A 612 -25.09 -22.71 2.11
N CYS A 613 -25.69 -22.94 0.93
CA CYS A 613 -26.86 -22.18 0.49
C CYS A 613 -28.09 -22.41 1.38
N LEU A 614 -28.39 -23.66 1.77
CA LEU A 614 -29.51 -23.92 2.69
C LEU A 614 -29.27 -23.37 4.11
N ARG A 615 -28.04 -23.43 4.64
CA ARG A 615 -27.75 -22.85 5.97
C ARG A 615 -27.78 -21.33 5.96
N ALA A 616 -27.27 -20.68 4.91
CA ALA A 616 -27.40 -19.24 4.76
C ALA A 616 -28.88 -18.81 4.72
N ILE A 617 -29.76 -19.62 4.15
CA ILE A 617 -31.21 -19.35 4.07
C ILE A 617 -31.96 -19.71 5.36
N CYS A 618 -31.54 -20.70 6.13
CA CYS A 618 -32.15 -20.99 7.43
C CYS A 618 -31.69 -20.03 8.56
N ILE A 619 -30.57 -19.33 8.37
CA ILE A 619 -30.03 -18.33 9.32
C ILE A 619 -30.55 -16.90 9.00
N ILE A 620 -31.09 -16.69 7.79
CA ILE A 620 -31.72 -15.47 7.27
C ILE A 620 -33.26 -15.54 7.38
#